data_AF-A0A6M8F9U5-F1
#
_entry.id   AF-A0A6M8F9U5-F1
#
_cell.length_a   1.000
_cell.length_b   1.000
_cell.length_c   1.000
_cell.angle_alpha   90.00
_cell.angle_beta   90.00
_cell.angle_gamma   90.00
#
_symmetry.space_group_name_H-M   'P 1'
#
loop_
_entity.id
_entity.type
_entity.pdbx_description
1 polymer ?
#
loop_
_entity_poly.entity_id
_entity_poly.type
_entity_poly.pdbx_seq_one_letter_code
_entity_poly.pdbx_strand_id
1 'polypeptide(L)' 'MSSPITSWEGASSIFTYADKPAVLGFILAVAVALTVFAIWATVRHEKHSYNNPMTK' A
#
# COMPACT_ATOMS: atom_id res chain seq x y z
N MET A 1 3.43 32.10 -12.70
CA MET A 1 3.92 31.16 -11.67
C MET A 1 4.96 30.26 -12.32
N SER A 2 6.22 30.68 -12.32
CA SER A 2 7.35 29.84 -12.73
C SER A 2 8.17 29.61 -11.47
N SER A 3 8.38 28.35 -11.11
CA SER A 3 9.26 28.00 -9.99
C SER A 3 10.63 28.65 -10.20
N PRO A 4 11.26 29.28 -9.18
CA PRO A 4 12.56 29.94 -9.30
C PRO A 4 13.73 28.96 -9.46
N ILE A 5 13.45 27.68 -9.72
CA ILE A 5 14.44 26.63 -9.89
C ILE A 5 14.94 26.61 -11.34
N THR A 6 16.26 26.64 -11.52
CA THR A 6 16.92 26.66 -12.83
C THR A 6 17.30 25.28 -13.35
N SER A 7 17.13 24.23 -12.53
CA SER A 7 17.43 22.83 -12.86
C SER A 7 16.59 21.86 -12.02
N TRP A 8 16.14 20.76 -12.62
CA TRP A 8 15.51 19.62 -11.93
C TRP A 8 16.48 18.47 -11.67
N GLU A 9 17.74 18.65 -12.05
CA GLU A 9 18.82 17.69 -11.80
C GLU A 9 19.00 17.57 -10.28
N GLY A 10 18.76 16.38 -9.74
CA GLY A 10 18.71 16.12 -8.29
C GLY A 10 17.40 16.46 -7.57
N ALA A 11 16.43 17.12 -8.23
CA ALA A 11 15.10 17.40 -7.69
C ALA A 11 14.19 16.16 -7.77
N SER A 12 14.65 15.04 -7.21
CA SER A 12 13.78 13.90 -6.95
C SER A 12 12.96 14.21 -5.70
N SER A 13 11.63 14.15 -5.81
CA SER A 13 10.80 14.13 -4.60
C SER A 13 11.04 12.78 -3.92
N ILE A 14 11.62 12.82 -2.72
CA ILE A 14 11.88 11.62 -1.88
C ILE A 14 10.60 10.79 -1.70
N PHE A 15 9.43 11.41 -1.85
CA PHE A 15 8.12 10.81 -1.61
C PHE A 15 7.72 9.71 -2.59
N THR A 16 8.20 9.69 -3.82
CA THR A 16 7.68 8.74 -4.84
C THR A 16 8.62 7.60 -5.17
N TYR A 17 9.94 7.73 -4.88
CA TYR A 17 10.97 6.77 -5.31
C TYR A 17 10.83 6.33 -6.78
N ALA A 18 10.25 7.17 -7.63
CA ALA A 18 9.84 6.80 -8.98
C ALA A 18 11.04 6.50 -9.89
N ASP A 19 12.19 7.07 -9.56
CA ASP A 19 13.49 6.84 -10.17
C ASP A 19 14.15 5.52 -9.73
N LYS A 20 13.62 4.86 -8.69
CA LYS A 20 14.18 3.63 -8.09
C LYS A 20 13.22 2.46 -8.31
N PRO A 21 13.30 1.75 -9.45
CA PRO A 21 12.35 0.69 -9.81
C PRO A 21 12.29 -0.43 -8.77
N ALA A 22 13.40 -0.75 -8.11
CA ALA A 22 13.43 -1.73 -7.04
C ALA A 22 12.60 -1.32 -5.81
N VAL A 23 12.66 -0.04 -5.41
CA VAL A 23 11.90 0.48 -4.26
C VAL A 23 10.41 0.52 -4.61
N LEU A 24 10.07 0.94 -5.83
CA LEU A 24 8.69 0.94 -6.32
C LEU A 24 8.09 -0.47 -6.34
N GLY A 25 8.85 -1.45 -6.83
CA GLY A 25 8.45 -2.85 -6.85
C GLY A 25 8.23 -3.43 -5.45
N PHE A 26 9.10 -3.08 -4.50
CA PHE A 26 8.94 -3.48 -3.09
C PHE A 26 7.66 -2.90 -2.47
N ILE A 27 7.41 -1.60 -2.64
CA ILE A 27 6.19 -0.95 -2.11
C ILE A 27 4.93 -1.59 -2.70
N LEU A 28 4.91 -1.86 -4.00
CA LEU A 28 3.80 -2.54 -4.66
C LEU A 28 3.57 -3.94 -4.09
N ALA A 29 4.64 -4.73 -3.90
CA ALA A 29 4.54 -6.07 -3.32
C ALA A 29 3.95 -6.03 -1.90
N VAL A 30 4.37 -5.08 -1.06
CA VAL A 30 3.81 -4.87 0.29
C VAL A 30 2.33 -4.50 0.22
N ALA A 31 1.94 -3.59 -0.68
CA ALA A 31 0.54 -3.18 -0.83
C ALA A 31 -0.37 -4.35 -1.23
N VAL A 32 0.07 -5.18 -2.19
CA VAL A 32 -0.64 -6.39 -2.59
C VAL A 32 -0.76 -7.38 -1.42
N ALA A 33 0.33 -7.62 -0.69
CA ALA A 33 0.33 -8.52 0.46
C ALA A 33 -0.65 -8.09 1.55
N LEU A 34 -0.68 -6.80 1.89
CA LEU A 34 -1.62 -6.24 2.87
C LEU A 34 -3.08 -6.36 2.39
N THR A 35 -3.34 -6.16 1.11
CA THR A 35 -4.68 -6.29 0.53
C THR A 35 -5.19 -7.72 0.64
N VAL A 36 -4.36 -8.69 0.21
CA VAL A 36 -4.69 -10.13 0.32
C VAL A 36 -4.88 -10.53 1.77
N PHE A 37 -4.02 -10.06 2.68
CA PHE A 37 -4.14 -10.32 4.11
C PHE A 37 -5.46 -9.79 4.69
N ALA A 38 -5.85 -8.56 4.35
CA ALA A 38 -7.11 -7.97 4.82
C ALA A 38 -8.32 -8.80 4.35
N ILE A 39 -8.35 -9.19 3.08
CA ILE A 39 -9.42 -10.05 2.53
C ILE A 39 -9.48 -11.38 3.29
N TRP A 40 -8.32 -12.05 3.45
CA TRP A 40 -8.26 -13.32 4.17
C TRP A 40 -8.71 -13.19 5.63
N ALA A 41 -8.30 -12.13 6.32
CA ALA A 41 -8.69 -11.86 7.69
C ALA A 41 -10.21 -11.65 7.82
N THR A 42 -10.82 -10.91 6.89
CA THR A 42 -12.27 -10.70 6.85
C THR A 42 -13.01 -12.01 6.62
N VAL A 43 -12.62 -12.80 5.61
CA VAL A 43 -13.23 -14.11 5.34
C VAL A 43 -13.12 -15.04 6.55
N ARG A 44 -11.97 -15.05 7.23
CA ARG A 44 -11.78 -15.83 8.46
C ARG A 44 -12.69 -15.34 9.59
N HIS A 45 -12.79 -14.03 9.79
CA HIS A 45 -13.63 -13.42 10.82
C HIS A 45 -15.11 -13.77 10.57
N GLU A 46 -15.59 -13.61 9.35
CA GLU A 46 -16.97 -13.96 8.98
C GLU A 46 -17.27 -15.44 9.20
N LYS A 47 -16.39 -16.33 8.75
CA LYS A 47 -16.57 -17.78 8.99
C LYS A 47 -16.67 -18.11 10.49
N HIS A 48 -15.87 -17.45 11.32
CA HIS A 48 -15.97 -17.61 12.77
C HIS A 48 -17.31 -17.11 13.32
N SER A 49 -17.74 -15.90 12.91
CA SER A 49 -19.02 -15.32 13.32
C SER A 49 -20.23 -16.15 12.90
N TYR A 50 -20.22 -16.73 11.69
CA TYR A 50 -21.29 -17.60 11.22
C TYR A 50 -21.35 -18.94 11.96
N ASN A 51 -20.20 -19.48 12.34
CA ASN A 51 -20.12 -20.73 13.12
C ASN A 51 -20.42 -20.54 14.61
N ASN A 52 -20.28 -19.31 15.12
CA ASN A 52 -20.53 -18.97 16.51
C ASN A 52 -21.37 -17.68 16.58
N PRO A 53 -22.64 -17.73 16.12
CA PRO A 53 -23.49 -16.56 16.14
C PRO A 53 -23.68 -16.11 17.60
N MET A 54 -23.42 -14.83 17.89
CA MET A 54 -23.72 -14.28 19.21
C MET A 54 -25.23 -14.38 19.43
N THR A 55 -25.65 -15.31 20.29
CA THR A 55 -27.02 -15.39 20.79
C THR A 55 -27.29 -14.13 21.60
N LYS A 56 -28.36 -13.41 21.22
CA LYS A 56 -28.87 -12.26 21.97
C LYS A 56 -29.30 -12.65 23.37
#